data_AF-A0AAE1G666-F1
#
_entry.id   AF-A0AAE1G666-F1
#
_cell.length_a   1.000
_cell.length_b   1.000
_cell.length_c   1.000
_cell.angle_alpha   90.00
_cell.angle_beta   90.00
_cell.angle_gamma   90.00
#
_symmetry.space_group_name_H-M   'P 1'
#
loop_
_entity.id
_entity.type
_entity.pdbx_description
1 polymer ?
#
loop_
_entity_poly.entity_id
_entity_poly.type
_entity_poly.pdbx_seq_one_letter_code
_entity_poly.pdbx_strand_id
1 'polypeptide(L)'
;MKPRNQNPHWKPLTNMCSPCDISYEYILFLESFNEDLQFLVDTLNITKINLETRKNYKSNGTVPRPREGVGPSDDLLTLDPNLLQYYLQLPPHLMAQVIHYYTLDFKLLGFQVPPVLTSFTTS
;
A
#
# COMPACT_ATOMS: atom_id res chain seq x y z
N MET A 1 -22.68 -9.29 -12.75
CA MET A 1 -22.86 -10.30 -11.69
C MET A 1 -21.54 -10.44 -10.94
N LYS A 2 -21.39 -9.80 -9.76
CA LYS A 2 -20.13 -9.77 -8.99
C LYS A 2 -20.06 -11.04 -8.12
N PRO A 3 -18.96 -11.81 -8.09
CA PRO A 3 -18.93 -13.03 -7.29
C PRO A 3 -19.03 -12.67 -5.80
N ARG A 4 -19.92 -13.36 -5.09
CA ARG A 4 -20.37 -13.00 -3.73
C ARG A 4 -19.40 -13.37 -2.59
N ASN A 5 -18.24 -13.97 -2.88
CA ASN A 5 -17.32 -14.50 -1.85
C ASN A 5 -15.84 -14.19 -2.18
N GLN A 6 -15.45 -12.92 -2.26
CA GLN A 6 -14.04 -12.58 -2.18
C GLN A 6 -13.70 -12.29 -0.73
N ASN A 7 -12.70 -13.01 -0.19
CA ASN A 7 -12.17 -12.73 1.14
C ASN A 7 -11.80 -11.24 1.22
N PRO A 8 -12.37 -10.46 2.16
CA PRO A 8 -12.14 -9.03 2.25
C PRO A 8 -10.66 -8.66 2.34
N HIS A 9 -9.82 -9.54 2.91
CA HIS A 9 -8.37 -9.34 3.00
C HIS A 9 -7.68 -9.27 1.63
N TRP A 10 -8.24 -9.94 0.61
CA TRP A 10 -7.66 -10.03 -0.74
C TRP A 10 -8.49 -9.29 -1.77
N LYS A 11 -9.38 -8.40 -1.33
CA LYS A 11 -10.22 -7.63 -2.25
C LYS A 11 -9.47 -6.35 -2.65
N PRO A 12 -9.34 -6.03 -3.95
CA PRO A 12 -8.71 -4.80 -4.40
C PRO A 12 -9.36 -3.57 -3.80
N LEU A 13 -8.57 -2.53 -3.54
CA LEU A 13 -9.04 -1.26 -3.00
C LEU A 13 -10.04 -0.61 -3.93
N THR A 14 -9.81 -0.65 -5.23
CA THR A 14 -10.76 -0.19 -6.27
C THR A 14 -12.12 -0.88 -6.17
N ASN A 15 -12.16 -2.14 -5.73
CA ASN A 15 -13.40 -2.88 -5.52
C ASN A 15 -14.08 -2.59 -4.18
N MET A 16 -13.36 -2.09 -3.18
CA MET A 16 -13.86 -1.76 -1.85
C MET A 16 -14.31 -0.30 -1.76
N CYS A 17 -13.49 0.62 -2.27
CA CYS A 17 -13.66 2.05 -2.14
C CYS A 17 -14.55 2.66 -3.23
N SER A 18 -14.81 1.95 -4.33
CA SER A 18 -15.65 2.46 -5.44
C SER A 18 -15.21 3.87 -5.89
N PRO A 19 -13.93 4.07 -6.27
CA PRO A 19 -13.34 5.38 -6.53
C PRO A 19 -13.99 6.13 -7.70
N CYS A 20 -14.74 5.43 -8.57
CA CYS A 20 -15.50 6.04 -9.65
C CYS A 20 -16.86 6.61 -9.20
N ASP A 21 -17.41 6.09 -8.10
CA ASP A 21 -18.75 6.43 -7.60
C ASP A 21 -18.71 7.39 -6.40
N ILE A 22 -17.57 7.46 -5.71
CA ILE A 22 -17.36 8.32 -4.55
C ILE A 22 -16.34 9.41 -4.90
N SER A 23 -16.73 10.67 -4.73
CA SER A 23 -15.83 11.81 -4.90
C SER A 23 -14.98 11.98 -3.64
N TYR A 24 -13.76 11.46 -3.68
CA TYR A 24 -12.77 11.64 -2.64
C TYR A 24 -12.09 13.00 -2.80
N GLU A 25 -12.07 13.80 -1.73
CA GLU A 25 -11.28 15.04 -1.67
C GLU A 25 -9.79 14.74 -1.41
N TYR A 26 -9.53 13.71 -0.59
CA TYR A 26 -8.18 13.29 -0.21
C TYR A 26 -8.06 11.77 -0.28
N ILE A 27 -6.95 11.28 -0.85
CA ILE A 27 -6.50 9.89 -0.83
C ILE A 27 -5.10 9.90 -0.23
N LEU A 28 -4.89 9.12 0.82
CA LEU A 28 -3.68 9.15 1.65
C LEU A 28 -3.02 7.77 1.68
N PHE A 29 -1.74 7.75 2.02
CA PHE A 29 -0.92 6.55 2.11
C PHE A 29 -0.59 6.24 3.57
N LEU A 30 -0.60 4.96 3.94
CA LEU A 30 -0.21 4.56 5.29
C LEU A 30 1.28 4.81 5.53
N GLU A 31 2.03 4.81 4.45
CA GLU A 31 3.48 4.90 4.40
C GLU A 31 3.98 6.33 4.63
N SER A 32 3.19 7.33 4.22
CA SER A 32 3.38 8.75 4.55
C SER A 32 2.39 9.24 5.61
N PHE A 33 1.93 8.35 6.50
CA PHE A 33 0.85 8.66 7.44
C PHE A 33 1.12 9.88 8.34
N ASN A 34 2.38 10.15 8.69
CA ASN A 34 2.72 11.31 9.52
C ASN A 34 2.56 12.61 8.74
N GLU A 35 3.12 12.62 7.53
CA GLU A 35 3.14 13.73 6.61
C GLU A 35 1.71 14.05 6.14
N ASP A 36 0.96 13.01 5.78
CA ASP A 36 -0.44 13.08 5.36
C ASP A 36 -1.35 13.58 6.48
N LEU A 37 -1.12 13.11 7.72
CA LEU A 37 -1.87 13.59 8.87
C LEU A 37 -1.60 15.08 9.10
N GLN A 38 -0.33 15.49 9.06
CA GLN A 38 0.06 16.90 9.21
C GLN A 38 -0.58 17.77 8.13
N PHE A 39 -0.53 17.33 6.87
CA PHE A 39 -1.21 17.99 5.74
C PHE A 39 -2.70 18.19 6.02
N LEU A 40 -3.40 17.18 6.54
CA LEU A 40 -4.82 17.31 6.88
C LEU A 40 -5.06 18.28 8.04
N VAL A 41 -4.20 18.29 9.06
CA VAL A 41 -4.32 19.24 10.19
C VAL A 41 -4.35 20.67 9.68
N ASP A 42 -3.38 20.99 8.83
CA ASP A 42 -3.18 22.34 8.31
C ASP A 42 -4.29 22.70 7.31
N THR A 43 -4.63 21.79 6.40
CA THR A 43 -5.64 22.00 5.37
C THR A 43 -7.04 22.19 5.95
N LEU A 44 -7.39 21.40 6.97
CA LEU A 44 -8.71 21.44 7.61
C LEU A 44 -8.76 22.38 8.83
N ASN A 45 -7.67 23.09 9.11
CA ASN A 45 -7.51 23.99 10.26
C ASN A 45 -7.90 23.32 11.59
N ILE A 46 -7.45 22.09 11.80
CA ILE A 46 -7.78 21.30 12.98
C ILE A 46 -6.92 21.79 14.15
N THR A 47 -7.56 22.41 15.13
CA THR A 47 -6.87 23.03 16.28
C THR A 47 -6.57 22.07 17.42
N LYS A 48 -7.20 20.88 17.43
CA LYS A 48 -7.01 19.86 18.48
C LYS A 48 -6.95 18.47 17.87
N ILE A 49 -5.78 17.85 17.95
CA ILE A 49 -5.60 16.44 17.61
C ILE A 49 -5.04 15.72 18.81
N ASN A 50 -5.62 14.56 19.10
CA ASN A 50 -5.11 13.63 20.09
C ASN A 50 -4.21 12.60 19.39
N LEU A 51 -2.91 12.90 19.31
CA LEU A 51 -1.91 11.99 18.76
C LEU A 51 -1.59 10.80 19.69
N GLU A 52 -2.05 10.84 20.95
CA GLU A 52 -1.76 9.81 21.96
C GLU A 52 -2.51 8.50 21.67
N THR A 53 -3.55 8.51 20.83
CA THR A 53 -4.23 7.29 20.35
C THR A 53 -3.32 6.38 19.51
N ARG A 54 -2.18 6.91 19.02
CA ARG A 54 -1.13 6.09 18.37
C ARG A 54 -0.45 5.10 19.32
N LYS A 55 -0.57 5.29 20.63
CA LYS A 55 0.12 4.46 21.65
C LYS A 55 -0.48 3.08 21.89
N ASN A 56 -1.44 2.62 21.07
CA ASN A 56 -1.97 1.25 21.15
C ASN A 56 -0.92 0.17 20.84
N TYR A 57 0.29 0.52 20.37
CA TYR A 57 1.41 -0.40 20.34
C TYR A 57 2.18 -0.36 21.68
N LYS A 58 1.76 -1.17 22.66
CA LYS A 58 2.64 -1.52 23.78
C LYS A 58 3.79 -2.37 23.25
N SER A 59 4.91 -1.74 22.89
CA SER A 59 6.17 -2.43 22.66
C SER A 59 6.73 -2.93 24.00
N ASN A 60 6.16 -4.01 24.54
CA ASN A 60 6.85 -4.79 25.57
C ASN A 60 7.93 -5.70 24.93
N GLY A 61 8.06 -5.70 23.61
CA GLY A 61 9.09 -6.44 22.88
C GLY A 61 10.22 -5.53 22.41
N THR A 62 11.44 -6.03 22.51
CA THR A 62 12.69 -5.58 21.88
C THR A 62 12.63 -5.66 20.33
N VAL A 63 11.54 -5.20 19.73
CA VAL A 63 11.41 -5.11 18.28
C VAL A 63 12.02 -3.78 17.86
N PRO A 64 13.07 -3.76 17.01
CA PRO A 64 13.61 -2.53 16.47
C PRO A 64 12.48 -1.73 15.85
N ARG A 65 12.38 -0.45 16.22
CA ARG A 65 11.48 0.47 15.52
C ARG A 65 11.86 0.44 14.04
N PRO A 66 10.90 0.29 13.10
CA PRO A 66 11.16 0.68 11.72
C PRO A 66 11.72 2.10 11.76
N ARG A 67 12.81 2.36 11.02
CA ARG A 67 13.38 3.71 10.92
C ARG A 67 12.25 4.66 10.52
N GLU A 68 12.03 5.72 11.30
CA GLU A 68 11.21 6.85 10.88
C GLU A 68 11.71 7.30 9.51
N GLY A 69 10.83 7.29 8.50
CA GLY A 69 11.17 7.67 7.13
C GLY A 69 11.51 6.53 6.18
N VAL A 70 11.38 5.25 6.57
CA VAL A 70 11.35 4.15 5.60
C VAL A 70 9.89 3.77 5.37
N GLY A 71 9.19 4.60 4.59
CA GLY A 71 8.12 4.07 3.73
C GLY A 71 8.72 3.00 2.80
N PRO A 72 7.91 2.26 2.03
CA PRO A 72 8.40 1.63 0.82
C PRO A 72 9.12 2.74 0.09
N SER A 73 10.42 2.55 -0.09
CA SER A 73 11.19 3.45 -0.89
C SER A 73 10.43 3.69 -2.19
N ASP A 74 10.34 4.96 -2.59
CA ASP A 74 9.73 5.38 -3.86
C ASP A 74 10.30 4.62 -5.08
N ASP A 75 11.40 3.88 -4.87
CA ASP A 75 11.97 2.91 -5.77
C ASP A 75 11.82 1.47 -5.25
N LEU A 76 10.98 0.65 -5.88
CA LEU A 76 11.13 -0.82 -5.81
C LEU A 76 12.51 -1.31 -6.28
N LEU A 77 13.34 -0.44 -6.88
CA LEU A 77 14.76 -0.68 -7.15
C LEU A 77 15.64 -0.70 -5.88
N THR A 78 15.08 -0.32 -4.73
CA THR A 78 15.70 -0.43 -3.39
C THR A 78 14.91 -1.40 -2.49
N LEU A 79 14.14 -2.32 -3.09
CA LEU A 79 13.70 -3.52 -2.37
C LEU A 79 14.91 -4.12 -1.67
N ASP A 80 14.77 -4.37 -0.37
CA ASP A 80 15.73 -5.20 0.37
C ASP A 80 16.03 -6.43 -0.52
N PRO A 81 17.30 -6.71 -0.86
CA PRO A 81 17.66 -7.84 -1.72
C PRO A 81 17.04 -9.16 -1.25
N ASN A 82 16.83 -9.33 0.06
CA ASN A 82 16.17 -10.49 0.64
C ASN A 82 14.67 -10.54 0.30
N LEU A 83 14.00 -9.39 0.25
CA LEU A 83 12.58 -9.29 -0.09
C LEU A 83 12.35 -9.54 -1.58
N LEU A 84 13.21 -9.00 -2.45
CA LEU A 84 13.15 -9.32 -3.88
C LEU A 84 13.39 -10.83 -4.12
N GLN A 85 14.40 -11.40 -3.46
CA GLN A 85 14.71 -12.83 -3.56
C GLN A 85 13.56 -13.72 -3.05
N TYR A 86 12.81 -13.28 -2.04
CA TYR A 86 11.61 -13.96 -1.57
C TYR A 86 10.54 -14.04 -2.66
N TYR A 87 10.23 -12.92 -3.32
CA TYR A 87 9.19 -12.90 -4.36
C TYR A 87 9.59 -13.63 -5.64
N LEU A 88 10.88 -13.68 -5.97
CA LEU A 88 11.39 -14.45 -7.12
C LEU A 88 11.26 -15.97 -6.96
N GLN A 89 10.96 -16.48 -5.76
CA GLN A 89 10.69 -17.91 -5.54
C GLN A 89 9.28 -18.32 -5.99
N LEU A 90 8.39 -17.36 -6.26
CA LEU A 90 7.04 -17.65 -6.73
C LEU A 90 7.06 -18.03 -8.21
N PRO A 91 6.21 -18.99 -8.65
CA PRO A 91 6.07 -19.29 -10.07
C PRO A 91 5.71 -18.03 -10.87
N PRO A 92 6.40 -17.77 -12.01
CA PRO A 92 6.16 -16.59 -12.86
C PRO A 92 4.69 -16.30 -13.16
N HIS A 93 3.96 -17.33 -13.56
CA HIS A 93 2.54 -17.22 -13.92
C HIS A 93 1.65 -16.79 -12.74
N LEU A 94 1.99 -17.18 -11.52
CA LEU A 94 1.25 -16.81 -10.32
C LEU A 94 1.46 -15.33 -10.01
N MET A 95 2.71 -14.87 -10.09
CA MET A 95 3.03 -13.45 -9.92
C MET A 95 2.31 -12.59 -10.97
N ALA A 96 2.29 -13.03 -12.23
CA ALA A 96 1.55 -12.35 -13.29
C ALA A 96 0.05 -12.22 -12.98
N GLN A 97 -0.57 -13.28 -12.44
CA GLN A 97 -1.97 -13.24 -12.01
C GLN A 97 -2.21 -12.26 -10.87
N VAL A 98 -1.31 -12.21 -9.87
CA VAL A 98 -1.41 -11.26 -8.75
C VAL A 98 -1.31 -9.82 -9.26
N ILE A 99 -0.32 -9.52 -10.11
CA ILE A 99 -0.15 -8.19 -10.71
C ILE A 99 -1.37 -7.80 -11.52
N HIS A 100 -1.89 -8.71 -12.35
CA HIS A 100 -3.10 -8.48 -13.13
C HIS A 100 -4.29 -8.16 -12.22
N TYR A 101 -4.47 -8.93 -11.15
CA TYR A 101 -5.57 -8.78 -10.21
C TYR A 101 -5.56 -7.42 -9.47
N TYR A 102 -4.38 -6.88 -9.14
CA TYR A 102 -4.22 -5.58 -8.48
C TYR A 102 -3.89 -4.41 -9.43
N THR A 103 -3.95 -4.61 -10.75
CA THR A 103 -3.50 -3.60 -11.74
C THR A 103 -4.23 -2.27 -11.60
N LEU A 104 -5.54 -2.28 -11.31
CA LEU A 104 -6.31 -1.04 -11.14
C LEU A 104 -5.88 -0.28 -9.88
N ASP A 105 -5.54 -0.99 -8.80
CA ASP A 105 -5.07 -0.37 -7.57
C ASP A 105 -3.71 0.28 -7.77
N PHE A 106 -2.78 -0.38 -8.47
CA PHE A 106 -1.49 0.21 -8.83
C PHE A 106 -1.67 1.50 -9.65
N LYS A 107 -2.58 1.50 -10.63
CA LYS A 107 -2.88 2.70 -11.41
C LYS A 107 -3.51 3.81 -10.56
N LEU A 108 -4.46 3.47 -9.71
CA LEU A 108 -5.13 4.44 -8.82
C LEU A 108 -4.14 5.10 -7.86
N LEU A 109 -3.20 4.32 -7.33
CA LEU A 109 -2.23 4.76 -6.33
C LEU A 109 -0.91 5.26 -6.92
N GLY A 110 -0.76 5.24 -8.26
CA GLY A 110 0.46 5.69 -8.94
C GLY A 110 1.67 4.76 -8.77
N PHE A 111 1.46 3.52 -8.32
CA PHE A 111 2.56 2.55 -8.16
C PHE A 111 3.04 2.00 -9.50
N GLN A 112 4.36 1.89 -9.64
CA GLN A 112 4.97 1.27 -10.81
C GLN A 112 5.21 -0.22 -10.57
N VAL A 113 4.87 -1.04 -11.57
CA VAL A 113 5.23 -2.46 -11.56
C VAL A 113 6.73 -2.57 -11.84
N PRO A 114 7.51 -3.25 -10.99
CA PRO A 114 8.95 -3.39 -11.19
C PRO A 114 9.28 -4.02 -12.54
N PRO A 115 10.33 -3.55 -13.24
CA PRO A 115 10.75 -4.14 -14.52
C PRO A 115 11.07 -5.64 -14.43
N VAL A 116 11.57 -6.11 -13.29
CA VAL A 116 11.82 -7.56 -13.09
C VAL A 116 10.53 -8.38 -13.17
N LEU A 117 9.39 -7.79 -12.76
CA LEU A 117 8.09 -8.44 -12.77
C LEU A 117 7.30 -8.23 -14.07
N THR A 118 7.65 -7.23 -14.89
CA THR A 118 7.02 -7.04 -16.20
C THR A 118 7.37 -8.15 -17.19
N SER A 119 8.52 -8.80 -17.01
CA SER A 119 8.90 -10.00 -17.78
C SER A 119 7.89 -11.15 -17.65
N PHE A 120 7.08 -11.16 -16.58
CA PHE A 120 6.07 -12.18 -16.32
C PHE A 120 4.70 -11.88 -16.94
N THR A 121 4.46 -10.65 -17.43
CA THR A 121 3.15 -10.22 -17.94
C THR A 121 3.01 -10.26 -19.47
N THR A 122 4.06 -10.66 -20.20
CA THR A 122 4.11 -10.65 -21.68
C THR A 122 4.04 -12.03 -22.35
N SER A 123 3.38 -13.04 -21.76
CA SER A 123 3.06 -14.31 -22.44
C SER A 123 1.61 -14.39 -22.89
#